data_AF-A0AAE1G7B6-F1
#
_entry.id   AF-A0AAE1G7B6-F1
#
_cell.length_a   1.000
_cell.length_b   1.000
_cell.length_c   1.000
_cell.angle_alpha   90.00
_cell.angle_beta   90.00
_cell.angle_gamma   90.00
#
_symmetry.space_group_name_H-M   'P 1'
#
loop_
_entity.id
_entity.type
_entity.pdbx_description
1 polymer ?
#
loop_
_entity_poly.entity_id
_entity_poly.type
_entity_poly.pdbx_seq_one_letter_code
_entity_poly.pdbx_strand_id
1 'polypeptide(L)'
;MAKTEQGLILEPCQELKFKGPFTDVVTSELKLSNPTEKRVCFKVKTTARRRYRIQPNSGVIVPHGSVSVSVMLQPFEYSPYEKNKDKFIVRSLFAGDGDINFDVLFKEADKDQLMGSKLRCVFELPMDSAAQAPQNNIDASPSPHPHLKASKRSPKVTHSHKNS
;
A
#
# COMPACT_ATOMS: atom_id res chain seq x y z
N MET A 1 -22.82 10.86 22.48
CA MET A 1 -23.33 9.88 21.50
C MET A 1 -22.13 9.15 20.93
N ALA A 2 -22.06 7.84 21.18
CA ALA A 2 -20.93 7.02 20.79
C ALA A 2 -20.98 6.80 19.28
N LYS A 3 -19.94 7.26 18.57
CA LYS A 3 -19.82 7.02 17.14
C LYS A 3 -19.73 5.50 16.92
N THR A 4 -20.69 4.92 16.20
CA THR A 4 -20.69 3.49 15.88
C THR A 4 -19.34 3.08 15.30
N GLU A 5 -18.70 2.11 15.96
CA GLU A 5 -17.39 1.59 15.59
C GLU A 5 -17.46 1.03 14.17
N GLN A 6 -16.41 1.24 13.36
CA GLN A 6 -16.40 0.83 11.96
C GLN A 6 -16.46 -0.70 11.87
N GLY A 7 -17.52 -1.25 11.28
CA GLY A 7 -17.70 -2.71 11.13
C GLY A 7 -16.87 -3.35 10.03
N LEU A 8 -16.11 -2.56 9.26
CA LEU A 8 -15.20 -3.04 8.22
C LEU A 8 -13.75 -2.80 8.64
N ILE A 9 -12.90 -3.79 8.38
CA ILE A 9 -11.45 -3.68 8.51
C ILE A 9 -10.91 -3.09 7.20
N LEU A 10 -10.10 -2.04 7.33
CA LEU A 10 -9.52 -1.32 6.19
C LEU A 10 -8.01 -1.58 6.14
N GLU A 11 -7.51 -1.96 4.98
CA GLU A 11 -6.07 -2.13 4.74
C GLU A 11 -5.70 -1.36 3.46
N PRO A 12 -4.97 -0.23 3.56
CA PRO A 12 -4.50 0.44 4.78
C PRO A 12 -5.61 1.14 5.59
N CYS A 13 -5.46 1.24 6.93
CA CYS A 13 -6.51 1.78 7.82
C CYS A 13 -6.46 3.31 8.05
N GLN A 14 -5.28 3.93 7.94
CA GLN A 14 -5.07 5.35 8.27
C GLN A 14 -4.77 6.24 7.06
N GLU A 15 -4.01 5.73 6.09
CA GLU A 15 -3.55 6.53 4.96
C GLU A 15 -3.38 5.71 3.69
N LEU A 16 -3.73 6.32 2.56
CA LEU A 16 -3.57 5.81 1.21
C LEU A 16 -2.37 6.49 0.58
N LYS A 17 -1.36 5.70 0.22
CA LYS A 17 -0.11 6.17 -0.37
C LYS A 17 -0.17 6.03 -1.88
N PHE A 18 0.19 7.09 -2.59
CA PHE A 18 0.36 7.10 -4.04
C PHE A 18 1.81 7.37 -4.34
N LYS A 19 2.46 6.40 -4.98
CA LYS A 19 3.86 6.49 -5.37
C LYS A 19 3.94 7.11 -6.76
N GLY A 20 4.68 8.20 -6.88
CA GLY A 20 4.92 8.86 -8.16
C GLY A 20 5.75 8.01 -9.13
N PRO A 21 5.97 8.49 -10.36
CA PRO A 21 5.68 9.86 -10.83
C PRO A 21 4.18 10.16 -11.01
N PHE A 22 3.77 11.41 -10.76
CA PHE A 22 2.37 11.87 -10.91
C PHE A 22 2.06 12.42 -12.31
N THR A 23 2.93 12.13 -13.27
CA THR A 23 2.77 12.43 -14.70
C THR A 23 1.76 11.50 -15.37
N ASP A 24 1.53 10.34 -14.77
CA ASP A 24 0.64 9.29 -15.27
C ASP A 24 -0.37 8.89 -14.19
N VAL A 25 -1.30 8.01 -14.56
CA VAL A 25 -2.30 7.49 -13.63
C VAL A 25 -1.62 6.59 -12.59
N VAL A 26 -1.73 6.98 -11.31
CA VAL A 26 -1.21 6.19 -10.19
C VAL A 26 -2.34 5.48 -9.49
N THR A 27 -2.25 4.16 -9.34
CA THR A 27 -3.27 3.37 -8.66
C THR A 27 -2.79 2.94 -7.28
N SER A 28 -3.63 3.11 -6.27
CA SER A 28 -3.45 2.62 -4.92
C SER A 28 -4.64 1.73 -4.55
N GLU A 29 -4.38 0.61 -3.89
CA GLU A 29 -5.41 -0.37 -3.53
C GLU A 29 -5.82 -0.19 -2.06
N LEU A 30 -7.12 -0.16 -1.82
CA LEU A 30 -7.73 -0.17 -0.49
C LEU A 30 -8.56 -1.44 -0.35
N LYS A 31 -8.12 -2.35 0.51
CA LYS A 31 -8.86 -3.57 0.83
C LYS A 31 -9.83 -3.31 1.97
N LEU A 32 -11.09 -3.69 1.76
CA LEU A 32 -12.16 -3.66 2.75
C LEU A 32 -12.54 -5.10 3.09
N SER A 33 -12.40 -5.49 4.35
CA SER A 33 -12.74 -6.82 4.84
C SER A 33 -13.90 -6.75 5.82
N ASN A 34 -14.88 -7.63 5.67
CA ASN A 34 -16.04 -7.72 6.55
C ASN A 34 -15.86 -8.87 7.55
N PRO A 35 -15.48 -8.61 8.81
CA PRO A 35 -15.36 -9.65 9.83
C PRO A 35 -16.72 -10.12 10.39
N THR A 36 -17.83 -9.48 10.02
CA THR A 36 -19.15 -9.74 10.60
C THR A 36 -19.89 -10.85 9.84
N GLU A 37 -20.91 -11.41 10.50
CA GLU A 37 -21.82 -12.42 9.92
C GLU A 37 -22.95 -11.81 9.06
N LYS A 38 -22.97 -10.48 8.91
CA LYS A 38 -24.00 -9.76 8.15
C LYS A 38 -23.41 -9.15 6.88
N ARG A 39 -24.25 -8.95 5.87
CA ARG A 39 -23.88 -8.20 4.67
C ARG A 39 -23.66 -6.72 5.03
N VAL A 40 -22.58 -6.13 4.54
CA VAL A 40 -22.24 -4.73 4.81
C VAL A 40 -22.11 -3.98 3.50
N CYS A 41 -22.90 -2.92 3.34
CA CYS A 41 -22.77 -1.97 2.25
C CYS A 41 -21.63 -1.00 2.54
N PHE A 42 -20.84 -0.68 1.53
CA PHE A 42 -19.82 0.36 1.62
C PHE A 42 -20.02 1.42 0.53
N LYS A 43 -19.60 2.65 0.83
CA LYS A 43 -19.53 3.77 -0.11
C LYS A 43 -18.30 4.59 0.18
N VAL A 44 -17.42 4.69 -0.81
CA VAL A 44 -16.18 5.47 -0.72
C VAL A 44 -16.43 6.86 -1.30
N LYS A 45 -16.11 7.89 -0.52
CA LYS A 45 -16.19 9.30 -0.91
C LYS A 45 -14.81 9.94 -0.82
N THR A 46 -14.54 10.92 -1.65
CA THR A 46 -13.30 11.73 -1.61
C THR A 46 -13.65 13.22 -1.61
N THR A 47 -12.78 14.04 -1.01
CA THR A 47 -12.85 15.50 -1.10
C THR A 47 -12.44 16.02 -2.48
N ALA A 48 -11.73 15.24 -3.28
CA ALA A 48 -11.17 15.65 -4.57
C ALA A 48 -11.69 14.79 -5.74
N ARG A 49 -13.01 14.77 -5.95
CA ARG A 49 -13.66 13.92 -6.97
C ARG A 49 -13.15 14.10 -8.40
N ARG A 50 -12.60 15.27 -8.73
CA ARG A 50 -12.04 15.54 -10.07
C ARG A 50 -10.69 14.85 -10.30
N ARG A 51 -9.90 14.66 -9.23
CA ARG A 51 -8.55 14.09 -9.32
C ARG A 51 -8.51 12.57 -9.16
N TYR A 52 -9.51 11.97 -8.53
CA TYR A 52 -9.51 10.54 -8.26
C TYR A 52 -10.68 9.81 -8.93
N ARG A 53 -10.37 8.68 -9.54
CA ARG A 53 -11.31 7.64 -9.95
C ARG A 53 -11.27 6.50 -8.95
N ILE A 54 -12.42 6.06 -8.47
CA ILE A 54 -12.54 5.01 -7.44
C ILE A 54 -13.38 3.88 -8.03
N GLN A 55 -12.86 2.65 -8.02
CA GLN A 55 -13.54 1.49 -8.57
C GLN A 55 -13.30 0.24 -7.70
N PRO A 56 -14.37 -0.42 -7.21
CA PRO A 56 -15.75 0.06 -7.12
C PRO A 56 -15.91 1.22 -6.11
N ASN A 57 -16.75 2.21 -6.41
CA ASN A 57 -17.02 3.31 -5.47
C ASN A 57 -18.05 2.96 -4.38
N SER A 58 -18.90 1.98 -4.65
CA SER A 58 -19.88 1.44 -3.72
C SER A 58 -20.10 -0.04 -4.02
N GLY A 59 -20.53 -0.80 -3.02
CA GLY A 59 -20.85 -2.21 -3.18
C GLY A 59 -21.33 -2.83 -1.88
N VAL A 60 -21.58 -4.15 -1.94
CA VAL A 60 -21.90 -4.98 -0.77
C VAL A 60 -20.78 -5.96 -0.55
N ILE A 61 -20.36 -6.12 0.70
CA ILE A 61 -19.41 -7.14 1.13
C ILE A 61 -20.21 -8.20 1.89
N VAL A 62 -20.11 -9.44 1.43
CA VAL A 62 -20.73 -10.59 2.08
C VAL A 62 -20.10 -10.86 3.45
N PRO A 63 -20.76 -11.63 4.33
CA PRO A 63 -20.17 -12.08 5.59
C PRO A 63 -18.81 -12.74 5.37
N HIS A 64 -17.82 -12.39 6.19
CA HIS A 64 -16.42 -12.87 6.05
C HIS A 64 -15.75 -12.60 4.69
N GLY A 65 -16.37 -11.78 3.84
CA GLY A 65 -15.87 -11.42 2.52
C GLY A 65 -14.86 -10.27 2.57
N SER A 66 -14.17 -10.06 1.46
CA SER A 66 -13.35 -8.87 1.25
C SER A 66 -13.49 -8.35 -0.18
N VAL A 67 -13.23 -7.05 -0.36
CA VAL A 67 -13.23 -6.39 -1.66
C VAL A 67 -12.04 -5.45 -1.75
N SER A 68 -11.36 -5.47 -2.89
CA SER A 68 -10.33 -4.49 -3.23
C SER A 68 -10.95 -3.31 -3.96
N VAL A 69 -10.73 -2.11 -3.44
CA VAL A 69 -11.11 -0.84 -4.05
C VAL A 69 -9.87 -0.20 -4.64
N SER A 70 -9.83 -0.08 -5.96
CA SER A 70 -8.78 0.62 -6.68
C SER A 70 -9.07 2.12 -6.69
N VAL A 71 -8.15 2.90 -6.14
CA VAL A 71 -8.18 4.36 -6.21
C VAL A 71 -7.11 4.80 -7.20
N MET A 72 -7.55 5.36 -8.32
CA MET A 72 -6.71 5.86 -9.41
C MET A 72 -6.62 7.38 -9.31
N LEU A 73 -5.43 7.88 -9.03
CA LEU A 73 -5.09 9.30 -9.10
C LEU A 73 -4.79 9.67 -10.55
N GLN A 74 -5.52 10.65 -11.07
CA GLN A 74 -5.28 11.21 -12.40
C GLN A 74 -4.00 12.05 -12.39
N PRO A 75 -3.28 12.11 -13.53
CA PRO A 75 -2.06 12.89 -13.64
C PRO A 75 -2.31 14.37 -13.35
N PHE A 76 -1.38 14.99 -12.63
CA PHE A 76 -1.45 16.40 -12.27
C PHE A 76 -0.05 16.96 -12.00
N GLU A 77 0.09 18.28 -12.06
CA GLU A 77 1.33 18.96 -11.69
C GLU A 77 1.51 18.92 -10.17
N TYR A 78 2.40 18.03 -9.69
CA TYR A 78 2.73 17.92 -8.28
C TYR A 78 3.69 19.03 -7.85
N SER A 79 3.30 19.79 -6.82
CA SER A 79 4.15 20.79 -6.17
C SER A 79 4.50 20.36 -4.74
N PRO A 80 5.79 20.25 -4.35
CA PRO A 80 6.21 19.83 -3.01
C PRO A 80 5.86 20.86 -1.93
N TYR A 81 5.60 22.12 -2.31
CA TYR A 81 5.15 23.17 -1.40
C TYR A 81 3.65 23.11 -1.13
N GLU A 82 2.90 22.39 -1.97
CA GLU A 82 1.46 22.23 -1.80
C GLU A 82 1.17 21.10 -0.81
N LYS A 83 0.60 21.45 0.35
CA LYS A 83 0.18 20.45 1.34
C LYS A 83 -0.99 19.65 0.78
N ASN A 84 -0.77 18.35 0.52
CA ASN A 84 -1.86 17.44 0.20
C ASN A 84 -2.87 17.40 1.36
N LYS A 85 -4.12 17.79 1.08
CA LYS A 85 -5.23 17.79 2.05
C LYS A 85 -6.34 16.80 1.67
N ASP A 86 -6.09 15.95 0.68
CA ASP A 86 -7.11 15.04 0.16
C ASP A 86 -7.42 13.94 1.16
N LYS A 87 -8.73 13.69 1.34
CA LYS A 87 -9.25 12.72 2.30
C LYS A 87 -10.19 11.75 1.61
N PHE A 88 -10.03 10.48 1.95
CA PHE A 88 -10.97 9.43 1.59
C PHE A 88 -11.83 9.09 2.80
N ILE A 89 -13.11 8.89 2.57
CA ILE A 89 -14.08 8.57 3.61
C ILE A 89 -14.82 7.32 3.16
N VAL A 90 -14.57 6.21 3.85
CA VAL A 90 -15.32 4.97 3.67
C VAL A 90 -16.48 5.01 4.64
N ARG A 91 -17.70 5.06 4.11
CA ARG A 91 -18.93 4.90 4.88
C ARG A 91 -19.45 3.48 4.74
N SER A 92 -19.94 2.91 5.82
CA SER A 92 -20.53 1.58 5.82
C SER A 92 -21.85 1.52 6.58
N LEU A 93 -22.71 0.60 6.18
CA LEU A 93 -24.01 0.31 6.78
C LEU A 93 -24.28 -1.18 6.67
N PHE A 94 -24.94 -1.76 7.67
CA PHE A 94 -25.46 -3.12 7.54
C PHE A 94 -26.56 -3.14 6.48
N ALA A 95 -26.46 -4.10 5.56
CA ALA A 95 -27.47 -4.32 4.55
C ALA A 95 -28.65 -5.10 5.15
N GLY A 96 -29.87 -4.71 4.79
CA GLY A 96 -31.06 -5.54 5.02
C GLY A 96 -31.20 -6.65 3.97
N ASP A 97 -32.16 -7.54 4.18
CA ASP A 97 -32.51 -8.57 3.21
C ASP A 97 -33.37 -7.97 2.09
N GLY A 98 -32.81 -7.86 0.88
CA GLY A 98 -33.53 -7.34 -0.29
C GLY A 98 -32.62 -6.70 -1.33
N ASP A 99 -33.24 -6.05 -2.32
CA ASP A 99 -32.54 -5.21 -3.29
C ASP A 99 -32.07 -3.92 -2.61
N ILE A 100 -30.79 -3.58 -2.79
CA ILE A 100 -30.15 -2.49 -2.06
C ILE A 100 -29.93 -1.31 -2.99
N ASN A 101 -30.75 -0.28 -2.83
CA ASN A 101 -30.48 1.00 -3.47
C ASN A 101 -29.50 1.84 -2.65
N PHE A 102 -28.22 1.85 -3.05
CA PHE A 102 -27.16 2.58 -2.33
C PHE A 102 -27.36 4.10 -2.26
N ASP A 103 -28.16 4.72 -3.12
CA ASP A 103 -28.39 6.16 -3.02
C ASP A 103 -29.42 6.47 -1.93
N VAL A 104 -30.50 5.69 -1.89
CA VAL A 104 -31.55 5.78 -0.87
C VAL A 104 -31.01 5.35 0.50
N LEU A 105 -30.36 4.18 0.58
CA LEU A 105 -29.83 3.64 1.83
C LEU A 105 -28.92 4.64 2.56
N PHE A 106 -27.99 5.27 1.85
CA PHE A 106 -27.06 6.23 2.45
C PHE A 106 -27.64 7.65 2.65
N LYS A 107 -28.84 7.93 2.11
CA LYS A 107 -29.58 9.18 2.34
C LYS A 107 -30.56 9.04 3.51
N GLU A 108 -31.25 7.91 3.62
CA GLU A 108 -32.24 7.65 4.66
C GLU A 108 -31.65 7.07 5.94
N ALA A 109 -30.47 6.44 5.88
CA ALA A 109 -29.83 5.92 7.07
C ALA A 109 -29.53 7.03 8.09
N ASP A 110 -29.86 6.74 9.34
CA ASP A 110 -29.57 7.62 10.46
C ASP A 110 -28.05 7.81 10.62
N LYS A 111 -27.65 9.01 11.07
CA LYS A 111 -26.24 9.34 11.28
C LYS A 111 -25.59 8.44 12.33
N ASP A 112 -26.36 7.92 13.28
CA ASP A 112 -25.89 7.04 14.34
C ASP A 112 -25.56 5.64 13.81
N GLN A 113 -26.36 5.12 12.87
CA GLN A 113 -26.09 3.82 12.23
C GLN A 113 -24.96 3.88 11.20
N LEU A 114 -24.69 5.07 10.67
CA LEU A 114 -23.71 5.27 9.62
C LEU A 114 -22.27 5.25 10.15
N MET A 115 -21.65 4.08 10.06
CA MET A 115 -20.24 3.86 10.35
C MET A 115 -19.35 4.60 9.34
N GLY A 116 -18.22 5.16 9.78
CA GLY A 116 -17.30 5.82 8.85
C GLY A 116 -15.86 5.95 9.30
N SER A 117 -14.95 5.53 8.41
CA SER A 117 -13.51 5.67 8.51
C SER A 117 -12.99 6.75 7.55
N LYS A 118 -12.02 7.53 8.01
CA LYS A 118 -11.36 8.58 7.24
C LYS A 118 -9.90 8.21 7.04
N LEU A 119 -9.44 8.24 5.79
CA LEU A 119 -8.06 8.00 5.42
C LEU A 119 -7.46 9.27 4.85
N ARG A 120 -6.20 9.54 5.20
CA ARG A 120 -5.43 10.63 4.61
C ARG A 120 -4.80 10.15 3.30
N CYS A 121 -4.73 11.02 2.31
CA CYS A 121 -3.94 10.75 1.12
C CYS A 121 -2.50 11.23 1.35
N VAL A 122 -1.53 10.40 0.98
CA VAL A 122 -0.10 10.72 1.06
C VAL A 122 0.52 10.47 -0.30
N PHE A 123 1.28 11.47 -0.77
CA PHE A 123 1.99 11.42 -2.03
C PHE A 123 3.47 11.16 -1.72
N GLU A 124 3.97 10.03 -2.19
CA GLU A 124 5.38 9.65 -2.07
C GLU A 124 6.00 9.76 -3.45
N LEU A 125 6.94 10.67 -3.65
CA LEU A 125 7.81 10.61 -4.82
C LEU A 125 8.91 9.59 -4.52
N PRO A 126 9.22 8.65 -5.43
CA PRO A 126 10.49 7.95 -5.33
C PRO A 126 11.58 9.02 -5.48
N MET A 127 12.17 9.46 -4.37
CA MET A 127 13.48 10.08 -4.42
C MET A 127 14.40 9.01 -4.99
N ASP A 128 15.02 9.32 -6.11
CA ASP A 128 16.09 8.53 -6.71
C ASP A 128 17.03 8.10 -5.59
N SER A 129 17.01 6.81 -5.24
CA SER A 129 17.88 6.26 -4.21
C SER A 129 19.28 6.07 -4.79
N ALA A 130 19.87 7.15 -5.29
CA ALA A 130 21.29 7.29 -5.55
C ALA A 130 22.00 7.86 -4.30
N ALA A 131 21.76 7.24 -3.14
CA ALA A 131 22.54 7.46 -1.92
C ALA A 131 22.39 6.29 -0.93
N GLN A 132 22.50 5.04 -1.40
CA GLN A 132 23.01 3.99 -0.52
C GLN A 132 24.52 4.16 -0.45
N ALA A 133 24.99 4.75 0.64
CA ALA A 133 26.39 4.78 1.03
C ALA A 133 26.97 3.34 1.00
N PRO A 134 28.24 3.16 0.60
CA PRO A 134 28.83 1.84 0.46
C PRO A 134 28.89 1.12 1.81
N GLN A 135 28.52 -0.15 1.82
CA GLN A 135 28.78 -1.08 2.92
C GLN A 135 30.28 -1.05 3.23
N ASN A 136 30.64 -0.60 4.44
CA ASN A 136 31.95 -0.86 5.00
C ASN A 136 31.78 -1.37 6.43
N ASN A 137 31.55 -2.67 6.56
CA ASN A 137 31.68 -3.39 7.83
C ASN A 137 33.03 -4.12 7.85
N ILE A 138 34.07 -3.35 8.18
CA ILE A 138 35.35 -3.89 8.61
C ILE A 138 35.25 -4.40 10.05
N ASP A 139 35.83 -5.59 10.24
CA ASP A 139 36.39 -6.16 11.46
C ASP A 139 35.44 -6.66 12.57
N ALA A 140 35.32 -8.00 12.64
CA ALA A 140 35.10 -8.70 13.89
C ALA A 140 35.87 -10.04 13.91
N SER A 141 37.09 -9.96 14.45
CA SER A 141 37.73 -10.94 15.35
C SER A 141 38.35 -12.27 14.80
N PRO A 142 39.47 -12.77 15.37
CA PRO A 142 40.28 -13.84 14.79
C PRO A 142 40.13 -15.23 15.46
N SER A 143 40.35 -16.27 14.64
CA SER A 143 40.81 -17.66 14.95
C SER A 143 39.81 -18.64 15.61
N PRO A 144 39.85 -19.96 15.25
CA PRO A 144 40.91 -20.87 15.72
C PRO A 144 41.48 -21.84 14.66
N HIS A 145 42.75 -22.24 14.83
CA HIS A 145 43.40 -23.37 14.13
C HIS A 145 42.97 -24.73 14.76
N PRO A 146 43.16 -25.92 14.11
CA PRO A 146 44.49 -26.58 14.09
C PRO A 146 44.86 -27.50 12.87
N HIS A 147 46.17 -27.61 12.61
CA HIS A 147 46.95 -28.80 12.18
C HIS A 147 46.76 -29.38 10.74
N LEU A 148 47.75 -29.88 9.97
CA LEU A 148 49.21 -30.09 10.09
C LEU A 148 49.78 -30.61 8.71
N LYS A 149 51.09 -30.40 8.48
CA LYS A 149 52.06 -31.15 7.62
C LYS A 149 52.49 -30.59 6.24
N ALA A 150 53.56 -29.78 6.29
CA ALA A 150 54.91 -29.98 5.69
C ALA A 150 55.10 -30.75 4.36
N SER A 151 55.69 -30.11 3.34
CA SER A 151 57.11 -30.29 2.92
C SER A 151 57.41 -29.93 1.44
N LYS A 152 58.41 -29.04 1.29
CA LYS A 152 59.57 -29.08 0.37
C LYS A 152 59.43 -28.84 -1.16
N ARG A 153 60.20 -27.80 -1.56
CA ARG A 153 61.11 -27.66 -2.73
C ARG A 153 60.54 -27.13 -4.07
N SER A 154 61.09 -25.98 -4.47
CA SER A 154 61.30 -25.48 -5.84
C SER A 154 62.56 -26.15 -6.47
N PRO A 155 63.02 -25.89 -7.74
CA PRO A 155 62.61 -24.87 -8.75
C PRO A 155 62.62 -25.31 -10.27
N LYS A 156 62.33 -24.33 -11.15
CA LYS A 156 62.89 -24.03 -12.52
C LYS A 156 62.31 -24.66 -13.82
N VAL A 157 61.77 -23.76 -14.67
CA VAL A 157 62.14 -23.41 -16.08
C VAL A 157 62.15 -24.50 -17.19
N THR A 158 61.36 -24.31 -18.27
CA THR A 158 61.80 -24.04 -19.67
C THR A 158 60.65 -24.08 -20.70
N HIS A 159 60.64 -23.11 -21.64
CA HIS A 159 60.41 -23.18 -23.11
C HIS A 159 59.25 -24.03 -23.69
N SER A 160 58.55 -23.70 -24.79
CA SER A 160 58.56 -22.62 -25.80
C SER A 160 57.50 -23.00 -26.87
N HIS A 161 57.11 -22.01 -27.69
CA HIS A 161 56.71 -22.13 -29.12
C HIS A 161 55.28 -22.61 -29.52
N LYS A 162 54.55 -21.65 -30.17
CA LYS A 162 54.03 -21.65 -31.58
C LYS A 162 53.04 -22.79 -31.94
N ASN A 163 51.87 -22.56 -32.56
CA ASN A 163 51.59 -21.80 -33.78
C ASN A 163 50.08 -21.78 -34.05
N SER A 164 49.51 -20.62 -34.41
CA SER A 164 48.67 -20.38 -35.60
C SER A 164 48.33 -18.90 -35.69
#